data_AF-A0A645H258-F1
#
_entry.id   AF-A0A645H258-F1
#
_cell.length_a   1.000
_cell.length_b   1.000
_cell.length_c   1.000
_cell.angle_alpha   90.00
_cell.angle_beta   90.00
_cell.angle_gamma   90.00
#
_symmetry.space_group_name_H-M   'P 1'
#
loop_
_entity.id
_entity.type
_entity.pdbx_description
1 polymer ?
#
loop_
_entity_poly.entity_id
_entity_poly.type
_entity_poly.pdbx_seq_one_letter_code
_entity_poly.pdbx_strand_id
1 'polypeptide(L)' 'MPDLTGWTRKEVTALWEITDFGFKISGGGTVMYQNVPVDAFVTKDTEIEVELQ' A
#
# COMPACT_ATOMS: atom_id res chain seq x y z
N MET A 1 1.77 6.78 -6.90
CA MET A 1 1.51 5.57 -6.12
C MET A 1 1.85 4.37 -6.99
N PRO A 2 2.76 3.46 -6.61
CA PRO A 2 3.02 2.27 -7.42
C PRO A 2 1.80 1.33 -7.43
N ASP A 3 1.76 0.43 -8.41
CA ASP A 3 0.82 -0.70 -8.40
C ASP A 3 1.32 -1.72 -7.37
N LEU A 4 0.53 -1.90 -6.31
CA LEU A 4 0.83 -2.84 -5.24
C LEU A 4 0.22 -4.22 -5.50
N THR A 5 -0.54 -4.42 -6.57
CA THR A 5 -1.20 -5.71 -6.86
C THR A 5 -0.18 -6.85 -6.92
N GLY A 6 -0.41 -7.91 -6.15
CA GLY A 6 0.49 -9.06 -6.03
C GLY A 6 1.64 -8.88 -5.04
N TRP A 7 1.80 -7.69 -4.43
CA TRP A 7 2.86 -7.46 -3.44
C TRP A 7 2.54 -8.20 -2.15
N THR A 8 3.58 -8.73 -1.52
CA THR A 8 3.50 -9.29 -0.18
C THR A 8 3.45 -8.18 0.85
N ARG A 9 2.92 -8.51 2.05
CA ARG A 9 2.97 -7.61 3.20
C ARG A 9 4.38 -7.03 3.45
N LYS A 10 5.43 -7.83 3.23
CA LYS A 10 6.83 -7.40 3.43
C LYS A 10 7.23 -6.29 2.46
N GLU A 11 6.86 -6.40 1.19
CA GLU A 11 7.17 -5.39 0.16
C GLU A 11 6.41 -4.09 0.42
N VAL A 12 5.14 -4.19 0.82
CA VAL A 12 4.34 -3.03 1.24
C VAL A 12 4.95 -2.35 2.48
N THR A 13 5.38 -3.13 3.48
CA THR A 13 6.04 -2.58 4.67
C THR A 13 7.38 -1.92 4.33
N ALA A 14 8.18 -2.48 3.42
CA ALA A 14 9.44 -1.88 3.00
C ALA A 14 9.23 -0.52 2.30
N LEU A 15 8.19 -0.41 1.46
CA LEU A 15 7.81 0.87 0.85
C LEU A 15 7.41 1.90 1.90
N TRP A 16 6.69 1.46 2.94
CA TRP A 16 6.32 2.32 4.06
C TRP A 16 7.54 2.88 4.80
N GLU A 17 8.51 2.03 5.15
CA GLU A 17 9.73 2.49 5.86
C GLU A 17 10.50 3.57 5.09
N ILE A 18 10.42 3.55 3.76
CA ILE A 18 11.10 4.54 2.89
C ILE A 18 10.27 5.82 2.76
N THR A 19 8.94 5.70 2.66
CA THR A 19 8.05 6.81 2.30
C THR A 19 7.48 7.54 3.51
N ASP A 20 7.42 6.88 4.67
CA ASP A 20 6.83 7.40 5.90
C ASP A 20 5.35 7.79 5.73
N PHE A 21 4.63 7.07 4.87
CA PHE A 21 3.18 7.25 4.64
C PHE A 21 2.35 6.40 5.60
N GLY A 22 1.17 6.92 5.99
CA GLY A 22 0.21 6.16 6.80
C GLY A 22 -0.53 5.11 5.97
N PHE A 23 -0.09 3.84 6.05
CA PHE A 23 -0.79 2.72 5.42
C PHE A 23 -1.59 1.89 6.42
N LYS A 24 -2.82 1.52 6.06
CA LYS A 24 -3.59 0.46 6.74
C LYS A 24 -3.55 -0.79 5.90
N ILE A 25 -3.02 -1.86 6.49
CA ILE A 25 -2.93 -3.17 5.85
C ILE A 25 -3.91 -4.12 6.54
N SER A 26 -4.82 -4.68 5.77
CA SER A 26 -5.81 -5.67 6.24
C SER A 26 -5.61 -7.01 5.55
N GLY A 27 -5.75 -8.11 6.29
CA GLY A 27 -5.63 -9.47 5.75
C GLY A 27 -4.22 -10.08 5.81
N GLY A 28 -4.00 -11.14 5.04
CA GLY A 28 -2.71 -11.83 4.90
C GLY A 28 -2.54 -12.37 3.49
N GLY A 29 -1.30 -12.56 3.02
CA GLY A 29 -1.02 -13.01 1.65
C GLY A 29 -0.50 -11.90 0.75
N THR A 30 -1.11 -11.73 -0.42
CA THR A 30 -0.73 -10.75 -1.44
C THR A 30 -1.79 -9.67 -1.61
N VAL A 31 -1.37 -8.45 -1.94
CA VAL A 31 -2.27 -7.31 -2.13
C VAL A 31 -3.16 -7.59 -3.34
N MET A 32 -4.46 -7.55 -3.10
CA MET A 32 -5.49 -7.68 -4.14
C MET A 32 -6.19 -6.35 -4.39
N TYR A 33 -6.13 -5.43 -3.43
CA TYR A 33 -6.81 -4.16 -3.52
C TYR A 33 -6.00 -3.05 -2.85
N GLN A 34 -6.04 -1.87 -3.47
CA GLN A 34 -5.56 -0.60 -2.92
C GLN A 34 -6.64 0.47 -3.14
N ASN A 35 -6.89 1.30 -2.13
CA ASN A 35 -7.88 2.38 -2.22
C ASN A 35 -7.42 3.53 -3.15
N VAL A 36 -6.10 3.78 -3.22
CA VAL A 36 -5.51 4.84 -4.02
C VAL A 36 -5.19 4.32 -5.42
N PRO A 37 -5.57 5.03 -6.49
CA PRO A 37 -5.27 4.60 -7.85
C PRO A 37 -3.76 4.56 -8.14
N VAL A 38 -3.37 3.67 -9.04
CA VAL A 38 -2.01 3.60 -9.58
C VAL A 38 -1.65 4.95 -10.21
N ASP A 39 -0.39 5.36 -10.07
CA ASP A 39 0.16 6.64 -10.53
C ASP A 39 -0.46 7.90 -9.90
N ALA A 40 -1.35 7.74 -8.92
CA ALA A 40 -1.89 8.88 -8.19
C ALA A 40 -0.79 9.58 -7.37
N PHE A 41 -0.88 10.91 -7.33
CA PHE A 41 -0.09 11.72 -6.41
C PHE A 41 -0.63 11.52 -5.00
N VAL A 42 0.21 10.90 -4.16
CA VAL A 42 -0.03 10.74 -2.72
C VAL A 42 0.87 11.69 -1.97
N THR A 43 0.35 12.22 -0.87
CA THR A 43 1.09 13.09 0.05
C THR A 43 1.16 12.40 1.41
N LYS A 44 1.96 12.95 2.34
CA LYS A 44 2.10 12.36 3.68
C LYS A 44 0.78 12.29 4.46
N ASP A 45 -0.17 13.15 4.13
CA ASP A 45 -1.49 13.21 4.77
C ASP A 45 -2.51 12.25 4.12
N THR A 46 -2.11 11.52 3.07
CA THR A 46 -2.99 10.58 2.38
C THR A 46 -3.01 9.25 3.11
N GLU A 47 -4.18 8.85 3.62
CA GLU A 47 -4.39 7.51 4.17
C GLU A 47 -4.52 6.49 3.03
N ILE A 48 -3.56 5.57 2.97
CA ILE A 48 -3.55 4.52 1.94
C ILE A 48 -3.98 3.21 2.59
N GLU A 49 -5.02 2.60 2.06
CA GLU A 49 -5.58 1.34 2.56
C GLU A 49 -5.34 0.25 1.52
N VAL A 50 -4.80 -0.88 1.98
CA VAL A 50 -4.51 -2.04 1.15
C VAL A 50 -5.07 -3.30 1.79
N GLU A 51 -5.70 -4.13 0.96
CA GLU A 51 -6.24 -5.42 1.37
C GLU A 51 -5.46 -6.56 0.74
N LEU A 52 -5.07 -7.49 1.60
CA LEU A 52 -4.38 -8.73 1.28
C LEU A 52 -5.38 -9.90 1.36
N GLN A 53 -5.26 -10.86 0.44
CA GLN A 53 -6.04 -12.10 0.44
C GLN A 53 -5.15 -13.35 0.57
#